data_AF-A0A3A8IM55-F1
#
_entry.id   AF-A0A3A8IM55-F1
#
_cell.length_a   1.000
_cell.length_b   1.000
_cell.length_c   1.000
_cell.angle_alpha   90.00
_cell.angle_beta   90.00
_cell.angle_gamma   90.00
#
_symmetry.space_group_name_H-M   'P 1'
#
loop_
_entity.id
_entity.type
_entity.pdbx_description
1 polymer ?
#
loop_
_entity_poly.entity_id
_entity_poly.type
_entity_poly.pdbx_seq_one_letter_code
_entity_poly.pdbx_strand_id
1 'polypeptide(L)'
;MQDPIGNFERIRELYISYLDTAFRIGDESVAEERRRLLRQPGTFCTEPLIEAIPRYEPAELSFDALYQDTSPEGPLAGFTEPARRAFVDLALAGLFGSEPREKGGLPLKRKAKYDPYRHQIQMLHRGVRPGMPGVVTSGTGECQRSCRVKQVKQLRSLLEREG
;
A
#
# COMPACT_ATOMS: atom_id res chain seq x y z
N MET A 1 -6.93 1.80 16.80
CA MET A 1 -7.66 0.55 17.10
C MET A 1 -7.41 0.22 18.56
N GLN A 2 -8.34 0.52 19.45
CA GLN A 2 -8.09 0.50 20.90
C GLN A 2 -8.25 -0.91 21.51
N ASP A 3 -9.12 -1.76 20.93
CA ASP A 3 -9.28 -3.17 21.32
C ASP A 3 -9.85 -3.99 20.13
N PRO A 4 -9.01 -4.67 19.34
CA PRO A 4 -9.47 -5.46 18.20
C PRO A 4 -10.23 -6.74 18.63
N ILE A 5 -9.88 -7.31 19.78
CA ILE A 5 -10.47 -8.56 20.26
C ILE A 5 -11.87 -8.30 20.80
N GLY A 6 -12.02 -7.33 21.71
CA GLY A 6 -13.32 -6.98 22.27
C GLY A 6 -14.28 -6.45 21.22
N ASN A 7 -13.78 -5.72 20.21
CA ASN A 7 -14.63 -5.30 19.08
C ASN A 7 -15.16 -6.48 18.27
N PHE A 8 -14.30 -7.47 17.98
CA PHE A 8 -14.70 -8.69 17.30
C PHE A 8 -15.80 -9.43 18.09
N GLU A 9 -15.60 -9.62 19.40
CA GLU A 9 -16.58 -10.28 20.28
C GLU A 9 -17.90 -9.51 20.32
N ARG A 10 -17.84 -8.18 20.42
CA ARG A 10 -19.02 -7.32 20.48
C ARG A 10 -19.84 -7.37 19.19
N ILE A 11 -19.19 -7.42 18.03
CA ILE A 11 -19.86 -7.60 16.75
C ILE A 11 -20.55 -8.97 16.69
N ARG A 12 -19.89 -10.04 17.16
CA ARG A 12 -20.50 -11.37 17.24
C ARG A 12 -21.77 -11.35 18.10
N GLU A 13 -21.70 -10.79 19.31
CA GLU A 13 -22.88 -10.77 20.20
C GLU A 13 -24.02 -9.90 19.65
N LEU A 14 -23.72 -8.80 18.94
CA LEU A 14 -24.73 -8.00 18.24
C LEU A 14 -25.47 -8.83 17.18
N TYR A 15 -24.75 -9.64 16.41
CA TYR A 15 -25.37 -10.54 15.42
C TYR A 15 -26.20 -11.65 16.08
N ILE A 16 -25.69 -12.26 17.15
CA ILE A 16 -26.45 -13.29 17.89
C ILE A 16 -27.75 -12.69 18.44
N SER A 17 -27.70 -11.48 19.01
CA SER A 17 -28.89 -10.75 19.49
C SER A 17 -29.89 -10.44 18.36
N TYR A 18 -29.40 -10.06 17.19
CA TYR A 18 -30.24 -9.89 16.01
C TYR A 18 -30.93 -11.21 15.61
N LEU A 19 -30.22 -12.34 15.63
CA LEU A 19 -30.82 -13.65 15.33
C LEU A 19 -31.87 -14.07 16.38
N ASP A 20 -31.66 -13.75 17.64
CA ASP A 20 -32.62 -14.02 18.71
C ASP A 20 -33.91 -13.20 18.57
N THR A 21 -33.82 -11.99 18.02
CA THR A 21 -34.99 -11.12 17.78
C THR A 21 -35.70 -11.41 16.47
N ALA A 22 -34.97 -11.50 15.36
CA ALA A 22 -35.53 -11.73 14.02
C ALA A 22 -36.01 -13.19 13.81
N PHE A 23 -35.31 -14.16 14.41
CA PHE A 23 -35.59 -15.60 14.27
C PHE A 23 -35.76 -16.25 15.63
N ARG A 24 -36.70 -15.71 16.43
CA ARG A 24 -36.96 -16.19 17.78
C ARG A 24 -37.40 -17.66 17.78
N ILE A 25 -36.79 -18.45 18.65
CA ILE A 25 -37.17 -19.82 18.95
C ILE A 25 -38.00 -19.80 20.24
N GLY A 26 -39.17 -20.44 20.23
CA GLY A 26 -40.08 -20.46 21.39
C GLY A 26 -39.60 -21.37 22.52
N ASP A 27 -38.87 -22.43 22.19
CA ASP A 27 -38.25 -23.34 23.15
C ASP A 27 -36.91 -22.77 23.64
N GLU A 28 -36.81 -22.51 24.95
CA GLU A 28 -35.62 -21.91 25.56
C GLU A 28 -34.39 -22.83 25.50
N SER A 29 -34.58 -24.15 25.59
CA SER A 29 -33.47 -25.11 25.52
C SER A 29 -32.82 -25.12 24.14
N VAL A 30 -33.65 -25.01 23.09
CA VAL A 30 -33.17 -24.93 21.70
C VAL A 30 -32.55 -23.56 21.41
N ALA A 31 -33.11 -22.48 21.95
CA ALA A 31 -32.54 -21.15 21.83
C ALA A 31 -31.14 -21.06 22.47
N GLU A 32 -30.97 -21.64 23.65
CA GLU A 32 -29.68 -21.68 24.34
C GLU A 32 -28.65 -22.53 23.60
N GLU A 33 -29.07 -23.69 23.08
CA GLU A 33 -28.17 -24.54 22.29
C GLU A 33 -27.69 -23.84 21.02
N ARG A 34 -28.57 -23.10 20.33
CA ARG A 34 -28.17 -22.27 19.19
C ARG A 34 -27.14 -21.22 19.60
N ARG A 35 -27.37 -20.48 20.69
CA ARG A 35 -26.42 -19.48 21.19
C ARG A 35 -25.06 -20.10 21.50
N ARG A 36 -25.06 -21.28 22.13
CA ARG A 36 -23.85 -22.05 22.43
C ARG A 36 -23.09 -22.41 21.16
N LEU A 37 -23.77 -22.95 20.14
CA LEU A 37 -23.16 -23.32 18.86
C LEU A 37 -22.60 -22.09 18.13
N LEU A 38 -23.33 -20.98 18.07
CA LEU A 38 -22.88 -19.76 17.37
C LEU A 38 -21.67 -19.07 18.02
N ARG A 39 -21.39 -19.36 19.30
CA ARG A 39 -20.18 -18.86 19.99
C ARG A 39 -18.97 -19.77 19.81
N GLN A 40 -19.16 -21.00 19.31
CA GLN A 40 -18.04 -21.89 19.04
C GLN A 40 -17.18 -21.35 17.89
N PRO A 41 -15.85 -21.34 18.03
CA PRO A 41 -14.98 -21.02 16.92
C PRO A 41 -15.26 -21.92 15.71
N GLY A 42 -15.34 -21.31 14.53
CA GLY A 42 -15.53 -22.01 13.26
C GLY A 42 -16.99 -22.29 12.88
N THR A 43 -17.98 -21.91 13.69
CA THR A 43 -19.40 -22.02 13.31
C THR A 43 -19.90 -20.72 12.67
N PHE A 44 -19.96 -19.64 13.45
CA PHE A 44 -20.40 -18.33 13.01
C PHE A 44 -19.23 -17.39 12.72
N CYS A 45 -18.19 -17.45 13.56
CA CYS A 45 -16.94 -16.72 13.34
C CYS A 45 -15.75 -17.63 13.63
N THR A 46 -14.63 -17.40 12.94
CA THR A 46 -13.33 -18.01 13.31
C THR A 46 -12.81 -17.40 14.60
N GLU A 47 -11.71 -17.92 15.14
CA GLU A 47 -10.97 -17.18 16.18
C GLU A 47 -10.49 -15.82 15.62
N PRO A 48 -10.40 -14.78 16.46
CA PRO A 48 -9.87 -13.49 16.04
C PRO A 48 -8.41 -13.63 15.60
N LEU A 49 -8.16 -13.42 14.30
CA LEU A 49 -6.82 -13.45 13.73
C LEU A 49 -6.19 -12.06 13.82
N ILE A 50 -5.04 -11.96 14.51
CA ILE A 50 -4.28 -10.72 14.62
C ILE A 50 -2.95 -10.91 13.92
N GLU A 51 -2.74 -10.16 12.84
CA GLU A 51 -1.46 -10.09 12.17
C GLU A 51 -0.75 -8.78 12.53
N ALA A 52 0.49 -8.89 13.01
CA ALA A 52 1.34 -7.72 13.20
C ALA A 52 1.80 -7.23 11.82
N ILE A 53 1.38 -6.03 11.43
CA ILE A 53 1.84 -5.40 10.19
C ILE A 53 3.16 -4.70 10.47
N PRO A 54 4.30 -5.16 9.92
CA PRO A 54 5.57 -4.47 10.10
C PRO A 54 5.51 -3.09 9.44
N ARG A 55 6.09 -2.09 10.10
CA ARG A 55 6.21 -0.75 9.53
C ARG A 55 7.35 -0.75 8.51
N TYR A 56 7.09 -0.24 7.32
CA TYR A 56 8.12 -0.05 6.31
C TYR A 56 9.06 1.09 6.73
N GLU A 57 10.36 0.87 6.56
CA GLU A 57 11.38 1.90 6.79
C GLU A 57 11.34 2.96 5.69
N PRO A 58 11.28 4.26 6.04
CA PRO A 58 11.45 5.33 5.06
C PRO A 58 12.86 5.24 4.45
N ALA A 59 12.99 5.59 3.18
CA ALA A 59 14.29 5.78 2.56
C ALA A 59 14.91 7.09 3.05
N GLU A 60 16.24 7.15 3.14
CA GLU A 60 16.99 8.40 3.36
C GLU A 60 17.06 9.27 2.10
N LEU A 61 16.17 9.04 1.13
CA LEU A 61 16.17 9.68 -0.19
C LEU A 61 14.79 10.20 -0.53
N SER A 62 14.65 11.53 -0.54
CA SER A 62 13.42 12.21 -0.96
C SER A 62 13.26 12.23 -2.48
N PHE A 63 12.06 12.57 -2.97
CA PHE A 63 11.82 12.74 -4.41
C PHE A 63 12.64 13.89 -5.02
N ASP A 64 12.93 14.93 -4.25
CA ASP A 64 13.77 16.05 -4.68
C ASP A 64 15.23 15.59 -4.83
N ALA A 65 15.73 14.82 -3.85
CA ALA A 65 17.06 14.23 -3.90
C ALA A 65 17.18 13.21 -5.04
N LEU A 66 16.13 12.40 -5.27
CA LEU A 66 16.06 11.45 -6.39
C LEU A 66 16.12 12.13 -7.76
N TYR A 67 15.52 13.31 -7.90
CA TYR A 67 15.61 14.11 -9.13
C TYR A 67 17.02 14.70 -9.34
N GLN A 68 17.62 15.21 -8.25
CA GLN A 68 18.94 15.83 -8.26
C GLN A 68 20.09 14.81 -8.40
N ASP A 69 19.86 13.56 -8.01
CA ASP A 69 20.84 12.50 -8.10
C ASP A 69 21.20 12.22 -9.58
N THR A 70 22.44 12.56 -9.91
CA THR A 70 23.06 12.35 -11.22
C THR A 70 24.15 11.27 -11.14
N SER A 71 24.27 10.59 -10.01
CA SER A 71 25.25 9.52 -9.81
C SER A 71 25.02 8.39 -10.81
N PRO A 72 26.09 7.83 -11.42
CA PRO A 72 25.99 6.65 -12.27
C PRO A 72 25.48 5.41 -11.53
N GLU A 73 25.56 5.38 -10.19
CA GLU A 73 25.06 4.30 -9.34
C GLU A 73 23.76 4.68 -8.60
N GLY A 74 23.16 5.82 -8.95
CA GLY A 74 21.92 6.29 -8.34
C GLY A 74 20.69 5.46 -8.73
N PRO A 75 19.55 5.61 -8.01
CA PRO A 75 18.34 4.82 -8.29
C PRO A 75 17.74 5.03 -9.70
N LEU A 76 18.02 6.18 -10.32
CA LEU A 76 17.64 6.51 -11.70
C LEU A 76 18.85 6.54 -12.64
N ALA A 77 19.88 5.72 -12.37
CA ALA A 77 21.05 5.61 -13.22
C ALA A 77 20.67 5.43 -14.70
N GLY A 78 21.28 6.25 -15.57
CA GLY A 78 21.01 6.25 -17.02
C GLY A 78 19.79 7.06 -17.46
N PHE A 79 19.05 7.71 -16.55
CA PHE A 79 17.99 8.65 -16.92
C PHE A 79 18.59 10.02 -17.24
N THR A 80 18.15 10.62 -18.34
CA THR A 80 18.41 12.03 -18.66
C THR A 80 17.65 12.95 -17.69
N GLU A 81 18.02 14.23 -17.59
CA GLU A 81 17.29 15.19 -16.75
C GLU A 81 15.79 15.25 -17.07
N PRO A 82 15.36 15.32 -18.36
CA PRO A 82 13.94 15.32 -18.69
C PRO A 82 13.24 14.03 -18.26
N ALA A 83 13.93 12.88 -18.36
CA ALA A 83 13.39 11.59 -17.94
C ALA A 83 13.24 11.50 -16.41
N ARG A 84 14.21 12.01 -15.63
CA ARG A 84 14.11 12.07 -14.16
C ARG A 84 12.98 12.99 -13.74
N ARG A 85 12.86 14.17 -14.37
CA ARG A 85 11.76 15.10 -14.14
C ARG A 85 10.41 14.45 -14.42
N ALA A 86 10.25 13.83 -15.59
CA ALA A 86 9.01 13.16 -15.99
C ALA A 86 8.65 12.01 -15.02
N PHE A 87 9.64 11.23 -14.59
CA PHE A 87 9.44 10.17 -13.59
C PHE A 87 8.90 10.73 -12.27
N VAL A 88 9.54 11.76 -11.71
CA VAL A 88 9.14 12.34 -10.43
C VAL A 88 7.78 13.02 -10.54
N ASP A 89 7.52 13.79 -11.61
CA ASP A 89 6.22 14.43 -11.82
C ASP A 89 5.09 13.38 -11.97
N LEU A 90 5.35 12.26 -12.64
CA LEU A 90 4.39 11.16 -12.77
C LEU A 90 4.15 10.45 -11.42
N ALA A 91 5.21 10.17 -10.67
CA ALA A 91 5.09 9.57 -9.34
C ALA A 91 4.28 10.47 -8.39
N LEU A 92 4.47 11.79 -8.48
CA LEU A 92 3.74 12.74 -7.65
C LEU A 92 2.36 13.12 -8.22
N ALA A 93 1.96 12.65 -9.40
CA ALA A 93 0.66 12.96 -10.01
C ALA A 93 -0.53 12.14 -9.45
N GLY A 94 -0.29 11.30 -8.43
CA GLY A 94 -1.34 10.49 -7.80
C GLY A 94 -0.87 9.12 -7.32
N LEU A 95 0.36 8.70 -7.66
CA LEU A 95 0.94 7.48 -7.12
C LEU A 95 1.40 7.67 -5.67
N PHE A 96 1.99 8.83 -5.37
CA PHE A 96 2.35 9.26 -4.02
C PHE A 96 1.55 10.51 -3.64
N GLY A 97 1.24 10.65 -2.35
CA GLY A 97 0.63 11.87 -1.82
C GLY A 97 1.55 13.07 -2.04
N SER A 98 1.02 14.11 -2.67
CA SER A 98 1.80 15.29 -3.05
C SER A 98 0.98 16.57 -2.90
N GLU A 99 1.68 17.70 -2.92
CA GLU A 99 1.12 19.05 -2.87
C GLU A 99 1.69 19.91 -4.00
N PRO A 100 0.95 20.92 -4.48
CA PRO A 100 1.48 21.89 -5.43
C PRO A 100 2.74 22.55 -4.88
N ARG A 101 3.79 22.66 -5.70
CA ARG A 101 5.00 23.36 -5.29
C ARG A 101 4.85 24.85 -5.54
N GLU A 102 5.31 25.67 -4.60
CA GLU A 102 5.41 27.13 -4.78
C GLU A 102 6.42 27.49 -5.88
N LYS A 103 6.19 28.62 -6.57
CA LYS A 103 7.10 29.07 -7.65
C LYS A 103 8.43 29.50 -7.04
N GLY A 104 9.53 28.85 -7.44
CA GLY A 104 10.89 29.25 -7.04
C GLY A 104 11.85 28.13 -6.62
N GLY A 105 11.61 26.88 -7.03
CA GLY A 105 12.46 25.73 -6.68
C GLY A 105 12.91 24.89 -7.87
N LEU A 106 13.13 23.59 -7.64
CA LEU A 106 13.40 22.60 -8.70
C LEU A 106 12.33 22.66 -9.80
N PRO A 107 12.63 22.23 -11.04
CA PRO A 107 11.68 22.21 -12.16
C PRO A 107 10.56 21.16 -12.02
N LEU A 108 10.15 20.84 -10.80
CA LEU A 108 9.10 19.88 -10.43
C LEU A 108 7.79 20.63 -10.14
N LYS A 109 6.66 20.08 -10.59
CA LYS A 109 5.35 20.73 -10.40
C LYS A 109 4.79 20.52 -8.99
N ARG A 110 5.25 19.48 -8.30
CA ARG A 110 4.70 19.01 -7.03
C ARG A 110 5.82 18.71 -6.03
N LYS A 111 5.46 18.66 -4.75
CA LYS A 111 6.32 18.20 -3.65
C LYS A 111 5.65 17.02 -2.97
N ALA A 112 6.43 16.00 -2.62
CA ALA A 112 5.90 14.83 -1.91
C ALA A 112 5.53 15.20 -0.47
N LYS A 113 4.44 14.61 0.05
CA LYS A 113 4.05 14.72 1.47
C LYS A 113 4.93 13.86 2.38
N TYR A 114 5.44 12.75 1.85
CA TYR A 114 6.23 11.77 2.56
C TYR A 114 7.34 11.25 1.64
N ASP A 115 8.44 10.83 2.24
CA ASP A 115 9.54 10.17 1.54
C ASP A 115 9.15 8.74 1.14
N PRO A 116 9.69 8.23 0.02
CA PRO A 116 9.47 6.85 -0.39
C PRO A 116 10.06 5.87 0.64
N TYR A 117 9.54 4.65 0.70
CA TYR A 117 10.11 3.61 1.54
C TYR A 117 11.37 3.01 0.92
N ARG A 118 12.26 2.49 1.78
CA ARG A 118 13.54 1.90 1.39
C ARG A 118 13.39 0.82 0.31
N HIS A 119 12.42 -0.07 0.46
CA HIS A 119 12.16 -1.14 -0.50
C HIS A 119 11.69 -0.61 -1.87
N GLN A 120 10.97 0.51 -1.92
CA GLN A 120 10.52 1.12 -3.17
C GLN A 120 11.71 1.66 -3.97
N ILE A 121 12.66 2.34 -3.31
CA ILE A 121 13.89 2.83 -3.93
C ILE A 121 14.77 1.66 -4.40
N GLN A 122 14.90 0.61 -3.59
CA GLN A 122 15.66 -0.60 -3.98
C GLN A 122 15.05 -1.28 -5.22
N MET A 123 13.71 -1.40 -5.27
CA MET A 123 13.02 -1.97 -6.42
C MET A 123 13.15 -1.09 -7.66
N LEU A 124 13.04 0.23 -7.52
CA LEU A 124 13.25 1.20 -8.61
C LEU A 124 14.67 1.04 -9.19
N HIS A 125 15.67 1.11 -8.32
CA HIS A 125 17.07 1.00 -8.68
C HIS A 125 17.38 -0.30 -9.41
N ARG A 126 16.85 -1.43 -8.93
CA ARG A 126 16.98 -2.72 -9.61
C ARG A 126 16.27 -2.72 -10.96
N GLY A 127 15.02 -2.24 -11.01
CA GLY A 127 14.17 -2.29 -12.21
C GLY A 127 14.63 -1.42 -13.38
N VAL A 128 15.38 -0.35 -13.10
CA VAL A 128 16.01 0.52 -14.10
C VAL A 128 17.18 -0.17 -14.80
N ARG A 129 17.88 -1.08 -14.12
CA ARG A 129 19.08 -1.74 -14.65
C ARG A 129 18.73 -2.76 -15.75
N PRO A 130 19.52 -2.81 -16.84
CA PRO A 130 19.37 -3.84 -17.87
C PRO A 130 19.40 -5.25 -17.27
N GLY A 131 18.50 -6.12 -17.74
CA GLY A 131 18.46 -7.52 -17.28
C GLY A 131 17.95 -7.75 -15.85
N MET A 132 17.51 -6.72 -15.12
CA MET A 132 17.07 -6.84 -13.72
C MET A 132 15.60 -6.45 -13.51
N PRO A 133 14.61 -7.13 -14.14
CA PRO A 133 13.21 -6.79 -13.95
C PRO A 133 12.79 -6.95 -12.48
N GLY A 134 12.16 -5.92 -11.91
CA GLY A 134 11.53 -5.99 -10.60
C GLY A 134 10.16 -6.65 -10.70
N VAL A 135 9.97 -7.79 -10.03
CA VAL A 135 8.66 -8.44 -9.92
C VAL A 135 8.12 -8.21 -8.51
N VAL A 136 6.96 -7.55 -8.43
CA VAL A 136 6.20 -7.43 -7.18
C VAL A 136 5.16 -8.56 -7.17
N THR A 137 5.29 -9.46 -6.21
CA THR A 137 4.28 -10.47 -5.86
C THR A 137 3.54 -10.01 -4.61
N SER A 138 2.23 -9.80 -4.70
CA SER A 138 1.39 -9.47 -3.53
C SER A 138 0.19 -10.40 -3.48
N GLY A 139 -0.05 -11.04 -2.34
CA GLY A 139 -1.24 -11.89 -2.09
C GLY A 139 -2.53 -11.09 -1.87
N THR A 140 -2.42 -9.80 -1.52
CA THR A 140 -3.56 -8.90 -1.25
C THR A 140 -3.36 -7.54 -1.93
N GLY A 141 -4.45 -6.92 -2.38
CA GLY A 141 -4.45 -5.70 -3.20
C GLY A 141 -3.90 -4.44 -2.53
N GLU A 142 -3.76 -4.43 -1.20
CA GLU A 142 -3.26 -3.28 -0.44
C GLU A 142 -1.72 -3.18 -0.49
N CYS A 143 -1.01 -4.31 -0.42
CA CYS A 143 0.45 -4.34 -0.61
C CYS A 143 0.84 -3.93 -2.04
N GLN A 144 -0.02 -4.21 -3.03
CA GLN A 144 0.20 -3.79 -4.41
C GLN A 144 0.27 -2.27 -4.56
N ARG A 145 -0.58 -1.52 -3.84
CA ARG A 145 -0.59 -0.04 -3.94
C ARG A 145 0.72 0.57 -3.44
N SER A 146 1.26 0.06 -2.34
CA SER A 146 2.56 0.51 -1.81
C SER A 146 3.72 0.22 -2.78
N CYS A 147 3.66 -0.89 -3.54
CA CYS A 147 4.76 -1.31 -4.40
C CYS A 147 4.61 -0.92 -5.89
N ARG A 148 3.69 -0.02 -6.28
CA ARG A 148 3.46 0.36 -7.69
C ARG A 148 4.60 1.22 -8.28
N VAL A 149 5.78 0.63 -8.49
CA VAL A 149 6.86 1.19 -9.35
C VAL A 149 6.90 0.40 -10.68
N LYS A 150 5.75 0.01 -11.22
CA LYS A 150 5.66 -0.95 -12.35
C LYS A 150 5.78 -0.34 -13.76
N GLN A 151 6.05 0.95 -13.92
CA GLN A 151 6.02 1.61 -15.25
C GLN A 151 7.33 2.26 -15.72
N VAL A 152 8.48 1.80 -15.24
CA VAL A 152 9.75 2.46 -15.58
C VAL A 152 10.25 2.11 -17.00
N LYS A 153 10.10 0.85 -17.44
CA LYS A 153 10.53 0.45 -18.80
C LYS A 153 9.65 1.00 -19.92
N GLN A 154 8.34 1.08 -19.69
CA GLN A 154 7.40 1.61 -20.68
C GLN A 154 7.61 3.11 -20.89
N LEU A 155 7.93 3.87 -19.81
CA LEU A 155 8.27 5.29 -19.92
C LEU A 155 9.53 5.53 -20.74
N ARG A 156 10.59 4.73 -20.55
CA ARG A 156 11.82 4.87 -21.33
C ARG A 156 11.57 4.67 -22.83
N SER A 157 10.82 3.63 -23.20
CA SER A 157 10.47 3.38 -24.62
C SER A 157 9.53 4.41 -25.24
N LEU A 158 8.75 5.13 -24.42
CA LEU A 158 7.87 6.21 -24.88
C LEU A 158 8.65 7.53 -25.01
N LEU A 159 9.56 7.81 -24.07
CA LEU A 159 10.41 9.01 -24.09
C LEU A 159 11.51 8.95 -25.16
N GLU A 160 12.04 7.76 -25.47
CA GLU A 160 13.00 7.56 -26.57
C GLU A 160 12.34 7.65 -27.97
N ARG A 161 11.00 7.69 -28.06
CA ARG A 161 10.26 7.86 -29.33
C ARG A 161 9.83 9.29 -29.62
N GLU A 162 9.94 10.19 -28.64
CA GLU A 162 9.57 11.62 -28.77
C GLU A 162 10.80 12.55 -28.84
N GLY A 163 12.00 11.99 -28.98
CA GLY A 163 13.27 12.72 -29.14
C GLY A 163 13.83 12.63 -30.54
#